data_AF-A0A1D1YC97-F1
#
_entry.id   AF-A0A1D1YC97-F1
#
_cell.length_a   1.000
_cell.length_b   1.000
_cell.length_c   1.000
_cell.angle_alpha   90.00
_cell.angle_beta   90.00
_cell.angle_gamma   90.00
#
_symmetry.space_group_name_H-M   'P 1'
#
loop_
_entity.id
_entity.type
_entity.pdbx_description
1 polymer ?
#
loop_
_entity_poly.entity_id
_entity_poly.type
_entity_poly.pdbx_seq_one_letter_code
_entity_poly.pdbx_strand_id
1 'polypeptide(L)'
;VAAKSVRSMSEELVIKRIDNMTEEYFSVLDIREVTLCLKEIPVEYHPKAIESFANKVIEKKQKDVDNVMKLFKEIVSSKTCDTDIFKDGFKATLEFLIDIGADAPMAYSFTGQLLFSADLDFRDITKLLKPLDDDRAVEKIVKGYTSALKNGVDEQTYVQKINEQKKSKDDINKYIEDLGGSSKK
;
A
#
# COMPACT_ATOMS: atom_id res chain seq x y z
N VAL A 1 -38.14 7.19 -17.25
CA VAL A 1 -36.74 6.70 -17.22
C VAL A 1 -36.40 6.48 -15.75
N ALA A 2 -36.37 5.21 -15.31
CA ALA A 2 -36.17 4.89 -13.91
C ALA A 2 -34.71 5.11 -13.53
N ALA A 3 -34.46 6.03 -12.60
CA ALA A 3 -33.22 6.10 -11.87
C ALA A 3 -33.08 4.78 -11.10
N LYS A 4 -32.13 3.95 -11.53
CA LYS A 4 -31.81 2.69 -10.85
C LYS A 4 -31.21 3.07 -9.50
N SER A 5 -32.04 2.99 -8.47
CA SER A 5 -31.68 3.20 -7.07
C SER A 5 -30.46 2.34 -6.74
N VAL A 6 -29.32 2.99 -6.51
CA VAL A 6 -28.17 2.37 -5.85
C VAL A 6 -28.69 2.01 -4.46
N ARG A 7 -28.83 0.71 -4.18
CA ARG A 7 -29.11 0.20 -2.84
C ARG A 7 -28.06 0.81 -1.91
N SER A 8 -28.46 1.73 -1.04
CA SER A 8 -27.65 2.13 0.10
C SER A 8 -27.47 0.88 0.96
N MET A 9 -26.31 0.23 0.85
CA MET A 9 -25.87 -0.76 1.82
C MET A 9 -25.57 -0.02 3.13
N SER A 10 -25.97 -0.58 4.27
CA SER A 10 -25.53 -0.03 5.54
C SER A 10 -24.03 -0.27 5.71
N GLU A 11 -23.36 0.66 6.40
CA GLU A 11 -21.93 0.56 6.73
C GLU A 11 -21.57 -0.80 7.36
N GLU A 12 -22.37 -1.26 8.33
CA GLU A 12 -22.18 -2.56 8.99
C GLU A 12 -22.17 -3.74 8.00
N LEU A 13 -23.05 -3.72 7.00
CA LEU A 13 -23.10 -4.77 5.98
C LEU A 13 -21.89 -4.72 5.04
N VAL A 14 -21.40 -3.52 4.72
CA VAL A 14 -20.20 -3.36 3.88
C VAL A 14 -18.96 -3.84 4.63
N ILE A 15 -18.80 -3.44 5.90
CA ILE A 15 -17.69 -3.88 6.75
C ILE A 15 -17.68 -5.40 6.87
N LYS A 16 -18.82 -6.01 7.21
CA LYS A 16 -18.95 -7.47 7.27
C LYS A 16 -18.59 -8.15 5.96
N ARG A 17 -18.94 -7.54 4.82
CA ARG A 17 -18.59 -8.06 3.51
C ARG A 17 -17.09 -7.99 3.24
N ILE A 18 -16.44 -6.91 3.66
CA ILE A 18 -14.98 -6.78 3.58
C ILE A 18 -14.30 -7.86 4.42
N ASP A 19 -14.73 -8.04 5.66
CA ASP A 19 -14.15 -9.04 6.56
C ASP A 19 -14.28 -10.45 5.98
N ASN A 20 -15.48 -10.82 5.50
CA ASN A 20 -15.72 -12.10 4.85
C ASN A 20 -14.83 -12.29 3.60
N MET A 21 -14.80 -11.30 2.71
CA MET A 21 -13.97 -11.33 1.50
C MET A 21 -12.49 -11.53 1.85
N THR A 22 -11.99 -10.84 2.88
CA THR A 22 -10.61 -10.97 3.34
C THR A 22 -10.35 -12.35 3.94
N GLU A 23 -11.23 -12.88 4.81
CA GLU A 23 -11.10 -14.24 5.36
C GLU A 23 -11.12 -15.32 4.27
N GLU A 24 -12.06 -15.23 3.34
CA GLU A 24 -12.20 -16.16 2.23
C GLU A 24 -10.96 -16.16 1.35
N TYR A 25 -10.44 -14.99 0.98
CA TYR A 25 -9.21 -14.89 0.20
C TYR A 25 -8.04 -15.60 0.87
N PHE A 26 -7.82 -15.43 2.18
CA PHE A 26 -6.73 -16.13 2.87
C PHE A 26 -6.95 -17.65 2.98
N SER A 27 -8.17 -18.12 2.76
CA SER A 27 -8.52 -19.54 2.77
C SER A 27 -8.33 -20.21 1.41
N VAL A 28 -8.72 -19.54 0.31
CA VAL A 28 -8.77 -20.14 -1.04
C VAL A 28 -7.91 -19.44 -2.09
N LEU A 29 -7.38 -18.24 -1.81
CA LEU A 29 -6.52 -17.42 -2.67
C LEU A 29 -7.17 -17.03 -4.01
N ASP A 30 -8.49 -16.87 -4.05
CA ASP A 30 -9.23 -16.47 -5.26
C ASP A 30 -9.20 -14.96 -5.45
N ILE A 31 -8.31 -14.51 -6.34
CA ILE A 31 -8.17 -13.09 -6.71
C ILE A 31 -9.43 -12.57 -7.45
N ARG A 32 -10.09 -13.41 -8.27
CA ARG A 32 -11.24 -12.97 -9.06
C ARG A 32 -12.40 -12.62 -8.13
N GLU A 33 -12.64 -13.45 -7.12
CA GLU A 33 -13.69 -13.21 -6.13
C GLU A 33 -13.50 -11.87 -5.42
N VAL A 34 -12.26 -11.55 -5.01
CA VAL A 34 -11.95 -10.25 -4.39
C VAL A 34 -12.27 -9.09 -5.35
N THR A 35 -11.85 -9.18 -6.62
CA THR A 35 -12.14 -8.09 -7.58
C THR A 35 -13.63 -7.93 -7.88
N LEU A 36 -14.42 -9.01 -7.83
CA LEU A 36 -15.87 -8.94 -7.96
C LEU A 36 -16.52 -8.31 -6.74
N CYS A 37 -16.12 -8.75 -5.53
CA CYS A 37 -16.62 -8.18 -4.29
C CYS A 37 -16.31 -6.69 -4.15
N LEU A 38 -15.10 -6.24 -4.54
CA LEU A 38 -14.76 -4.81 -4.58
C LEU A 38 -15.68 -4.00 -5.50
N LYS A 39 -16.08 -4.55 -6.65
CA LYS A 39 -17.01 -3.89 -7.59
C LYS A 39 -18.45 -3.83 -7.08
N GLU A 40 -18.80 -4.67 -6.11
CA GLU A 40 -20.15 -4.74 -5.53
C GLU A 40 -20.31 -3.87 -4.27
N ILE A 41 -19.21 -3.46 -3.63
CA ILE A 41 -19.25 -2.52 -2.50
C ILE A 41 -19.03 -1.07 -2.95
N PRO A 42 -19.52 -0.07 -2.19
CA PRO A 42 -19.29 1.33 -2.51
C PRO A 42 -17.79 1.70 -2.46
N VAL A 43 -17.35 2.58 -3.37
CA VAL A 43 -15.94 2.92 -3.59
C VAL A 43 -15.30 3.55 -2.35
N GLU A 44 -16.07 4.28 -1.55
CA GLU A 44 -15.59 4.89 -0.30
C GLU A 44 -15.10 3.87 0.74
N TYR A 45 -15.46 2.59 0.60
CA TYR A 45 -14.97 1.50 1.45
C TYR A 45 -13.81 0.71 0.86
N HIS A 46 -13.39 1.00 -0.38
CA HIS A 46 -12.23 0.33 -0.98
C HIS A 46 -10.95 0.54 -0.17
N PRO A 47 -10.64 1.74 0.39
CA PRO A 47 -9.47 1.91 1.25
C PRO A 47 -9.50 0.97 2.46
N LYS A 48 -10.69 0.74 3.05
CA LYS A 48 -10.88 -0.17 4.18
C LYS A 48 -10.61 -1.63 3.79
N ALA A 49 -10.97 -2.03 2.57
CA ALA A 49 -10.63 -3.35 2.05
C ALA A 49 -9.11 -3.51 1.87
N ILE A 50 -8.43 -2.50 1.28
CA ILE A 50 -6.96 -2.51 1.14
C ILE A 50 -6.28 -2.59 2.51
N GLU A 51 -6.71 -1.78 3.47
CA GLU A 51 -6.26 -1.81 4.87
C GLU A 51 -6.42 -3.22 5.48
N SER A 52 -7.59 -3.84 5.33
CA SER A 52 -7.87 -5.17 5.89
C SER A 52 -6.92 -6.24 5.36
N PHE A 53 -6.65 -6.26 4.04
CA PHE A 53 -5.66 -7.17 3.45
C PHE A 53 -4.24 -6.90 3.93
N ALA A 54 -3.85 -5.62 3.98
CA ALA A 54 -2.51 -5.21 4.36
C ALA A 54 -2.22 -5.52 5.84
N ASN A 55 -3.09 -5.11 6.76
CA ASN A 55 -2.94 -5.35 8.20
C ASN A 55 -2.86 -6.85 8.49
N LYS A 56 -3.73 -7.63 7.86
CA LYS A 56 -3.75 -9.08 8.08
C LYS A 56 -2.51 -9.79 7.56
N VAL A 57 -1.91 -9.34 6.46
CA VAL A 57 -0.78 -10.06 5.84
C VAL A 57 0.57 -9.72 6.44
N ILE A 58 0.75 -8.50 6.97
CA ILE A 58 2.03 -8.07 7.55
C ILE A 58 2.38 -8.82 8.85
N GLU A 59 1.40 -9.51 9.45
CA GLU A 59 1.58 -10.41 10.60
C GLU A 59 1.79 -11.88 10.20
N LYS A 60 1.84 -12.20 8.90
CA LYS A 60 1.95 -13.57 8.39
C LYS A 60 3.37 -13.88 7.89
N LYS A 61 3.51 -14.94 7.10
CA LYS A 61 4.77 -15.37 6.47
C LYS A 61 4.90 -14.79 5.06
N GLN A 62 6.13 -14.72 4.55
CA GLN A 62 6.45 -14.21 3.21
C GLN A 62 5.57 -14.79 2.09
N LYS A 63 5.25 -16.11 2.13
CA LYS A 63 4.37 -16.72 1.12
C LYS A 63 2.99 -16.06 1.06
N ASP A 64 2.45 -15.65 2.19
CA ASP A 64 1.13 -15.01 2.25
C ASP A 64 1.23 -13.56 1.75
N VAL A 65 2.34 -12.87 2.05
CA VAL A 65 2.68 -11.55 1.49
C VAL A 65 2.78 -11.62 -0.04
N ASP A 66 3.48 -12.63 -0.58
CA ASP A 66 3.60 -12.84 -2.03
C ASP A 66 2.24 -13.02 -2.71
N ASN A 67 1.29 -13.68 -2.02
CA ASN A 67 -0.07 -13.84 -2.53
C ASN A 67 -0.82 -12.51 -2.55
N VAL A 68 -0.81 -11.75 -1.45
CA VAL A 68 -1.45 -10.43 -1.41
C VAL A 68 -0.80 -9.45 -2.39
N MET A 69 0.51 -9.51 -2.61
CA MET A 69 1.17 -8.73 -3.65
C MET A 69 0.63 -9.06 -5.05
N LYS A 70 0.32 -10.33 -5.34
CA LYS A 70 -0.32 -10.69 -6.63
C LYS A 70 -1.73 -10.14 -6.71
N LEU A 71 -2.49 -10.19 -5.61
CA LEU A 71 -3.82 -9.60 -5.53
C LEU A 71 -3.78 -8.09 -5.79
N PHE A 72 -2.89 -7.34 -5.13
CA PHE A 72 -2.76 -5.89 -5.31
C PHE A 72 -2.36 -5.52 -6.73
N LYS A 73 -1.42 -6.27 -7.33
CA LYS A 73 -1.07 -6.10 -8.75
C LYS A 73 -2.26 -6.32 -9.68
N GLU A 74 -3.14 -7.28 -9.40
CA GLU A 74 -4.35 -7.50 -10.20
C GLU A 74 -5.39 -6.40 -9.99
N ILE A 75 -5.57 -5.91 -8.75
CA ILE A 75 -6.46 -4.78 -8.46
C ILE A 75 -6.00 -3.53 -9.24
N VAL A 76 -4.70 -3.27 -9.27
CA VAL A 76 -4.09 -2.17 -10.05
C VAL A 76 -4.26 -2.40 -11.55
N SER A 77 -3.88 -3.57 -12.07
CA SER A 77 -3.90 -3.86 -13.52
C SER A 77 -5.32 -3.82 -14.09
N SER A 78 -6.30 -4.29 -13.32
CA SER A 78 -7.73 -4.28 -13.65
C SER A 78 -8.40 -2.91 -13.43
N LYS A 79 -7.68 -1.93 -12.85
CA LYS A 79 -8.18 -0.61 -12.46
C LYS A 79 -9.40 -0.69 -11.53
N THR A 80 -9.44 -1.73 -10.68
CA THR A 80 -10.51 -1.89 -9.69
C THR A 80 -10.37 -0.84 -8.59
N CYS A 81 -9.13 -0.50 -8.22
CA CYS A 81 -8.79 0.63 -7.36
C CYS A 81 -7.65 1.42 -8.01
N ASP A 82 -7.65 2.75 -7.83
CA ASP A 82 -6.54 3.60 -8.21
C ASP A 82 -5.51 3.76 -7.07
N THR A 83 -4.41 4.45 -7.36
CA THR A 83 -3.32 4.66 -6.41
C THR A 83 -3.75 5.50 -5.20
N ASP A 84 -4.74 6.38 -5.33
CA ASP A 84 -5.23 7.20 -4.21
C ASP A 84 -5.97 6.34 -3.19
N ILE A 85 -6.80 5.39 -3.65
CA ILE A 85 -7.45 4.38 -2.79
C ILE A 85 -6.42 3.55 -2.03
N PHE A 86 -5.33 3.12 -2.70
CA PHE A 86 -4.25 2.40 -2.03
C PHE A 86 -3.56 3.27 -0.97
N LYS A 87 -3.22 4.52 -1.31
CA LYS A 87 -2.59 5.45 -0.35
C LYS A 87 -3.46 5.64 0.89
N ASP A 88 -4.78 5.79 0.72
CA ASP A 88 -5.70 5.94 1.85
C ASP A 88 -5.77 4.67 2.71
N GLY A 89 -5.82 3.48 2.10
CA GLY A 89 -5.78 2.21 2.84
C GLY A 89 -4.47 2.04 3.62
N PHE A 90 -3.33 2.39 3.01
CA PHE A 90 -2.04 2.27 3.67
C PHE A 90 -1.81 3.29 4.80
N LYS A 91 -2.49 4.45 4.82
CA LYS A 91 -2.41 5.37 5.97
C LYS A 91 -2.82 4.68 7.26
N ALA A 92 -3.95 3.99 7.25
CA ALA A 92 -4.43 3.22 8.40
C ALA A 92 -3.53 2.02 8.72
N THR A 93 -2.99 1.35 7.70
CA THR A 93 -2.00 0.27 7.91
C THR A 93 -0.73 0.77 8.57
N LEU A 94 -0.26 1.97 8.24
CA LEU A 94 0.93 2.56 8.83
C LEU A 94 0.73 2.93 10.30
N GLU A 95 -0.47 3.39 10.69
CA GLU A 95 -0.83 3.59 12.09
C GLU A 95 -0.79 2.25 12.85
N PHE A 96 -1.41 1.21 12.30
CA PHE A 96 -1.38 -0.14 12.86
C PHE A 96 0.05 -0.72 12.97
N LEU A 97 0.90 -0.42 11.98
CA LEU A 97 2.28 -0.90 11.92
C LEU A 97 3.14 -0.34 13.06
N ILE A 98 2.86 0.88 13.56
CA ILE A 98 3.56 1.46 14.71
C ILE A 98 3.35 0.59 15.95
N ASP A 99 2.14 0.05 16.13
CA ASP A 99 1.81 -0.77 17.30
C ASP A 99 2.46 -2.16 17.24
N ILE A 100 2.42 -2.83 16.07
CA ILE A 100 2.90 -4.22 15.96
C ILE A 100 4.38 -4.34 15.60
N GLY A 101 4.98 -3.30 15.03
CA GLY A 101 6.29 -3.39 14.41
C GLY A 101 7.44 -3.66 15.38
N ALA A 102 7.26 -3.34 16.66
CA ALA A 102 8.22 -3.68 17.71
C ALA A 102 8.32 -5.20 17.92
N ASP A 103 7.18 -5.87 18.00
CA ASP A 103 7.08 -7.31 18.25
C ASP A 103 7.25 -8.14 16.97
N ALA A 104 6.86 -7.58 15.82
CA ALA A 104 6.99 -8.20 14.51
C ALA A 104 7.82 -7.31 13.55
N PRO A 105 9.17 -7.24 13.70
CA PRO A 105 10.01 -6.37 12.88
C PRO A 105 9.94 -6.61 11.36
N MET A 106 9.50 -7.80 10.94
CA MET A 106 9.29 -8.12 9.53
C MET A 106 8.10 -7.40 8.91
N ALA A 107 7.13 -6.96 9.71
CA ALA A 107 5.94 -6.23 9.24
C ALA A 107 6.33 -4.95 8.48
N TYR A 108 7.40 -4.27 8.89
CA TYR A 108 7.97 -3.13 8.15
C TYR A 108 8.40 -3.53 6.73
N SER A 109 9.17 -4.61 6.61
CA SER A 109 9.63 -5.10 5.31
C SER A 109 8.46 -5.52 4.44
N PHE A 110 7.50 -6.28 4.99
CA PHE A 110 6.31 -6.72 4.26
C PHE A 110 5.46 -5.53 3.78
N THR A 111 5.27 -4.50 4.61
CA THR A 111 4.60 -3.26 4.21
C THR A 111 5.29 -2.64 2.99
N GLY A 112 6.62 -2.58 2.98
CA GLY A 112 7.38 -2.08 1.82
C GLY A 112 7.10 -2.87 0.53
N GLN A 113 7.02 -4.20 0.63
CA GLN A 113 6.72 -5.05 -0.51
C GLN A 113 5.28 -4.85 -1.03
N LEU A 114 4.32 -4.62 -0.12
CA LEU A 114 2.94 -4.32 -0.49
C LEU A 114 2.82 -2.96 -1.20
N LEU A 115 3.52 -1.93 -0.72
CA LEU A 115 3.58 -0.62 -1.37
C LEU A 115 4.08 -0.73 -2.82
N PHE A 116 5.08 -1.59 -3.07
CA PHE A 116 5.54 -1.89 -4.43
C PHE A 116 4.45 -2.54 -5.29
N SER A 117 3.71 -3.50 -4.74
CA SER A 117 2.64 -4.17 -5.48
C SER A 117 1.42 -3.29 -5.80
N ALA A 118 1.25 -2.21 -5.06
CA ALA A 118 0.21 -1.20 -5.26
C ALA A 118 0.60 -0.13 -6.30
N ASP A 119 1.76 -0.27 -6.95
CA ASP A 119 2.29 0.67 -7.96
C ASP A 119 2.48 2.10 -7.45
N LEU A 120 2.75 2.27 -6.14
CA LEU A 120 3.14 3.56 -5.58
C LEU A 120 4.58 3.87 -5.98
N ASP A 121 4.78 5.06 -6.54
CA ASP A 121 6.11 5.56 -6.81
C ASP A 121 6.82 6.03 -5.52
N PHE A 122 8.10 6.36 -5.63
CA PHE A 122 8.88 6.77 -4.47
C PHE A 122 8.45 8.11 -3.86
N ARG A 123 7.89 9.01 -4.67
CA ARG A 123 7.39 10.30 -4.20
C ARG A 123 6.16 10.09 -3.33
N ASP A 124 5.25 9.24 -3.77
CA ASP A 124 4.07 8.86 -3.01
C ASP A 124 4.46 8.11 -1.73
N ILE A 125 5.41 7.18 -1.80
CA ILE A 125 5.93 6.47 -0.61
C ILE A 125 6.56 7.46 0.38
N THR A 126 7.40 8.39 -0.07
CA THR A 126 8.06 9.36 0.82
C THR A 126 7.04 10.23 1.55
N LYS A 127 5.99 10.68 0.84
CA LYS A 127 4.90 11.45 1.46
C LYS A 127 4.10 10.61 2.46
N LEU A 128 3.79 9.38 2.08
CA LEU A 128 3.00 8.45 2.89
C LEU A 128 3.71 8.04 4.18
N LEU A 129 5.03 7.88 4.13
CA LEU A 129 5.84 7.47 5.29
C LEU A 129 6.22 8.63 6.22
N LYS A 130 6.09 9.88 5.79
CA LYS A 130 6.47 11.07 6.58
C LYS A 130 5.86 11.10 7.99
N PRO A 131 4.58 10.71 8.22
CA PRO A 131 3.99 10.73 9.55
C PRO A 131 4.54 9.69 10.54
N LEU A 132 5.30 8.67 10.11
CA LEU A 132 5.82 7.64 11.03
C LEU A 132 6.81 8.19 12.05
N ASP A 133 7.54 9.25 11.71
CA ASP A 133 8.56 9.89 12.55
C ASP A 133 9.56 8.90 13.22
N ASP A 134 9.88 7.80 12.52
CA ASP A 134 10.87 6.79 12.93
C ASP A 134 11.72 6.39 11.72
N ASP A 135 12.94 6.96 11.65
CA ASP A 135 13.90 6.72 10.57
C ASP A 135 14.23 5.23 10.40
N ARG A 136 14.27 4.45 11.49
CA ARG A 136 14.61 3.03 11.44
C ARG A 136 13.45 2.20 10.88
N ALA A 137 12.22 2.54 11.24
CA ALA A 137 11.02 1.97 10.65
C ALA A 137 10.96 2.27 9.15
N VAL A 138 11.13 3.55 8.78
CA VAL A 138 11.16 4.00 7.38
C VAL A 138 12.25 3.28 6.58
N GLU A 139 13.46 3.15 7.12
CA GLU A 139 14.55 2.42 6.46
C GLU A 139 14.18 0.97 6.17
N LYS A 140 13.54 0.27 7.12
CA LYS A 140 13.10 -1.12 6.94
C LYS A 140 12.00 -1.24 5.88
N ILE A 141 11.04 -0.31 5.85
CA ILE A 141 9.98 -0.28 4.84
C ILE A 141 10.59 -0.05 3.45
N VAL A 142 11.48 0.93 3.31
CA VAL A 142 12.17 1.22 2.03
C VAL A 142 13.04 0.03 1.57
N LYS A 143 13.69 -0.69 2.48
CA LYS A 143 14.41 -1.94 2.15
C LYS A 143 13.47 -3.03 1.64
N GLY A 144 12.29 -3.19 2.23
CA GLY A 144 11.26 -4.11 1.75
C GLY A 144 10.81 -3.75 0.33
N TYR A 145 10.50 -2.47 0.09
CA TYR A 145 10.10 -1.96 -1.22
C TYR A 145 11.18 -2.20 -2.29
N THR A 146 12.42 -1.82 -2.01
CA THR A 146 13.53 -1.97 -2.98
C THR A 146 13.86 -3.44 -3.27
N SER A 147 13.71 -4.32 -2.28
CA SER A 147 13.86 -5.77 -2.47
C SER A 147 12.76 -6.34 -3.38
N ALA A 148 11.50 -5.94 -3.17
CA ALA A 148 10.39 -6.35 -4.04
C ALA A 148 10.54 -5.80 -5.46
N LEU A 149 10.99 -4.55 -5.59
CA LEU A 149 11.30 -3.95 -6.88
C LEU A 149 12.38 -4.78 -7.61
N LYS A 150 13.52 -5.05 -6.97
CA LYS A 150 14.62 -5.82 -7.55
C LYS A 150 14.20 -7.21 -8.06
N ASN A 151 13.30 -7.87 -7.33
CA ASN A 151 12.85 -9.22 -7.67
C ASN A 151 11.65 -9.23 -8.65
N GLY A 152 10.95 -8.09 -8.78
CA GLY A 152 9.67 -8.00 -9.47
C GLY A 152 9.72 -7.30 -10.83
N VAL A 153 10.84 -6.69 -11.19
CA VAL A 153 11.06 -6.07 -12.51
C VAL A 153 12.39 -6.53 -13.11
N ASP A 154 12.56 -6.35 -14.41
CA ASP A 154 13.85 -6.57 -15.06
C ASP A 154 14.90 -5.57 -14.57
N GLU A 155 16.18 -5.91 -14.76
CA GLU A 155 17.33 -5.14 -14.27
C GLU A 155 17.36 -3.69 -14.82
N GLN A 156 16.91 -3.47 -16.06
CA GLN A 156 16.90 -2.13 -16.66
C GLN A 156 15.83 -1.25 -15.99
N THR A 157 14.62 -1.79 -15.80
CA THR A 157 13.53 -1.11 -15.09
C THR A 157 13.90 -0.82 -13.63
N TYR A 158 14.59 -1.76 -12.95
CA TYR A 158 15.10 -1.55 -11.60
C TYR A 158 16.09 -0.37 -11.54
N VAL A 159 17.09 -0.36 -12.42
CA VAL A 159 18.11 0.70 -12.47
C VAL A 159 17.47 2.06 -12.79
N GLN A 160 16.51 2.11 -13.70
CA GLN A 160 15.80 3.35 -14.03
C GLN A 160 15.04 3.90 -12.81
N LYS A 161 14.22 3.06 -12.16
CA LYS A 161 13.43 3.48 -10.98
C LYS A 161 14.33 3.94 -9.82
N ILE A 162 15.48 3.28 -9.58
CA ILE A 162 16.45 3.72 -8.56
C ILE A 162 17.13 5.04 -8.93
N ASN A 163 17.43 5.28 -10.20
CA ASN A 163 18.00 6.57 -10.64
C ASN A 163 17.00 7.72 -10.50
N GLU A 164 15.72 7.48 -10.78
CA GLU A 164 14.63 8.43 -10.51
C GLU A 164 14.52 8.76 -9.00
N GLN A 165 14.74 7.77 -8.12
CA GLN A 165 14.79 8.00 -6.66
C GLN A 165 15.97 8.88 -6.24
N LYS A 166 17.17 8.63 -6.77
CA LYS A 166 18.35 9.46 -6.48
C LYS A 166 18.12 10.90 -6.92
N LYS A 167 17.56 11.08 -8.13
CA LYS A 167 17.17 12.40 -8.64
C LYS A 167 16.15 13.08 -7.73
N SER A 168 15.13 12.37 -7.24
CA SER A 168 14.17 12.93 -6.29
C SER A 168 14.79 13.26 -4.94
N LYS A 169 15.78 12.51 -4.45
CA LYS A 169 16.50 12.81 -3.21
C LYS A 169 17.37 14.06 -3.37
N ASP A 170 18.03 14.21 -4.52
CA ASP A 170 18.80 15.41 -4.87
C ASP A 170 17.87 16.62 -5.05
N ASP A 171 16.69 16.45 -5.67
CA ASP A 171 15.66 17.49 -5.80
C ASP A 171 15.08 17.89 -4.43
N ILE A 172 14.89 16.93 -3.51
CA ILE A 172 14.44 17.20 -2.14
C ILE A 172 15.53 17.92 -1.33
N ASN A 173 16.78 17.48 -1.42
CA ASN A 173 17.91 18.15 -0.76
C ASN A 173 18.07 19.58 -1.30
N LYS A 174 17.97 19.77 -2.61
CA LYS A 174 18.00 21.09 -3.24
C LYS A 174 16.82 21.96 -2.82
N TYR A 175 15.61 21.40 -2.74
CA TYR A 175 14.42 22.11 -2.24
C TYR A 175 14.57 22.52 -0.76
N ILE A 176 15.23 21.69 0.07
CA ILE A 176 15.54 22.01 1.47
C ILE A 176 16.63 23.08 1.56
N GLU A 177 17.63 23.07 0.69
CA GLU A 177 18.67 24.11 0.59
C GLU A 177 18.07 25.45 0.14
N ASP A 178 17.18 25.45 -0.84
CA ASP A 178 16.46 26.64 -1.32
C ASP A 178 15.52 27.22 -0.24
N LEU A 179 14.94 26.36 0.63
CA LEU A 179 14.14 26.79 1.79
C LEU A 179 15.00 27.24 2.99
N GLY A 180 16.22 26.72 3.13
CA GLY A 180 17.20 27.10 4.17
C GLY A 180 17.92 28.43 3.92
N GLY A 181 17.66 29.06 2.77
CA GLY A 181 18.16 30.37 2.39
C GLY A 181 17.54 31.57 3.11
N SER A 182 17.24 31.48 4.42
CA SER A 182 17.11 32.64 5.33
C SER A 182 16.94 32.20 6.78
N SER A 183 18.02 31.75 7.41
CA SER A 183 18.34 32.23 8.77
C SER A 183 19.80 31.96 9.11
N LYS A 184 20.67 32.88 8.67
CA LYS A 184 21.90 33.19 9.40
C LYS A 184 21.63 34.45 10.21
N LYS A 185 21.42 34.28 11.51
CA LYS A 185 22.08 35.06 12.56
C LYS A 185 21.97 34.31 13.88
#